data_AF-U2G729-F1
#
_entry.id   AF-U2G729-F1
#
_cell.length_a   1.000
_cell.length_b   1.000
_cell.length_c   1.000
_cell.angle_alpha   90.00
_cell.angle_beta   90.00
_cell.angle_gamma   90.00
#
_symmetry.space_group_name_H-M   'P 1'
#
loop_
_entity.id
_entity.type
_entity.pdbx_description
1 polymer ?
#
loop_
_entity_poly.entity_id
_entity_poly.type
_entity_poly.pdbx_seq_one_letter_code
_entity_poly.pdbx_strand_id
1 'polypeptide(L)' 'MSIHPVIAAFEHQAKILDMTGDRQDADDAIALLAGWIDLAIEHLTEEDVSVLVNVGGLLFRDGLQRKNASASGP' A
#
# COMPACT_ATOMS: atom_id res chain seq x y z
N MET A 1 20.05 -1.15 16.14
CA MET A 1 18.58 -1.33 16.19
C MET A 1 18.23 -2.32 15.09
N SER A 2 17.61 -3.47 15.39
CA SER A 2 17.26 -4.45 14.35
C SER A 2 15.97 -3.99 13.66
N ILE A 3 16.00 -3.88 12.33
CA ILE A 3 14.79 -3.59 11.53
C ILE A 3 13.88 -4.83 11.58
N HIS A 4 12.57 -4.64 11.68
CA HIS A 4 11.60 -5.73 11.64
C HIS A 4 11.70 -6.48 10.30
N PRO A 5 11.75 -7.83 10.26
CA PRO A 5 11.98 -8.57 9.02
C PRO A 5 11.01 -8.24 7.87
N VAL A 6 9.73 -8.01 8.19
CA VAL A 6 8.72 -7.62 7.19
C VAL A 6 8.98 -6.23 6.62
N ILE A 7 9.49 -5.30 7.43
CA ILE A 7 9.87 -3.95 6.95
C ILE A 7 11.06 -4.07 5.99
N ALA A 8 12.04 -4.91 6.32
CA ALA A 8 13.17 -5.17 5.42
C ALA A 8 12.72 -5.80 4.09
N ALA A 9 11.69 -6.66 4.10
CA ALA A 9 11.10 -7.20 2.87
C ALA A 9 10.42 -6.10 2.03
N PHE A 10 9.70 -5.16 2.66
CA PHE A 10 9.12 -4.01 1.96
C PHE A 10 10.20 -3.13 1.32
N GLU A 11 11.29 -2.83 2.04
CA GLU A 11 12.42 -2.08 1.49
C GLU A 11 13.08 -2.80 0.30
N HIS A 12 13.20 -4.12 0.38
CA HIS A 12 13.75 -4.92 -0.72
C HIS A 12 12.85 -4.89 -1.95
N GLN A 13 11.54 -5.08 -1.76
CA GLN A 13 10.58 -5.03 -2.85
C GLN A 13 10.54 -3.66 -3.53
N ALA A 14 10.58 -2.56 -2.75
CA ALA A 14 10.65 -1.21 -3.29
C ALA A 14 11.87 -1.03 -4.21
N LYS A 15 13.05 -1.52 -3.79
CA LYS A 15 14.26 -1.48 -4.62
C LYS A 15 14.12 -2.27 -5.91
N ILE A 16 13.44 -3.42 -5.88
CA ILE A 16 13.17 -4.21 -7.09
C ILE A 16 12.29 -3.41 -8.05
N LEU A 17 11.19 -2.85 -7.56
CA LEU A 17 10.25 -2.05 -8.38
C LEU A 17 10.96 -0.86 -9.04
N ASP A 18 11.83 -0.17 -8.30
CA ASP A 18 12.67 0.92 -8.82
C ASP A 18 13.61 0.42 -9.93
N MET A 19 14.28 -0.72 -9.73
CA MET A 19 15.20 -1.31 -10.71
C MET A 19 14.49 -1.78 -11.99
N THR A 20 13.26 -2.29 -11.87
CA THR A 20 12.48 -2.75 -13.02
C THR A 20 11.80 -1.61 -13.77
N GLY A 21 11.86 -0.38 -13.25
CA GLY A 21 11.16 0.77 -13.82
C GLY A 21 9.64 0.59 -13.76
N ASP A 22 9.16 -0.08 -12.71
CA ASP A 22 7.74 -0.28 -12.50
C ASP A 22 7.01 1.08 -12.40
N ARG A 23 5.78 1.13 -12.90
CA ARG A 23 5.00 2.36 -13.02
C ARG A 23 3.73 2.35 -12.18
N GLN A 24 3.50 1.29 -11.41
CA GLN A 24 2.35 1.22 -10.54
C GLN A 24 2.44 2.32 -9.50
N ASP A 25 1.32 3.03 -9.31
CA ASP A 25 1.23 4.08 -8.32
C ASP A 25 0.53 3.60 -7.04
N ALA A 26 0.29 4.54 -6.13
CA ALA A 26 -0.38 4.23 -4.87
C ALA A 26 -1.82 3.73 -5.07
N ASP A 27 -2.54 4.18 -6.09
CA ASP A 27 -3.90 3.71 -6.37
C ASP A 27 -3.87 2.26 -6.88
N ASP A 28 -2.91 1.93 -7.74
CA ASP A 28 -2.72 0.56 -8.23
C ASP A 28 -2.45 -0.41 -7.06
N ALA A 29 -1.59 0.00 -6.12
CA ALA A 29 -1.29 -0.79 -4.93
C ALA A 29 -2.50 -0.95 -4.00
N ILE A 30 -3.33 0.09 -3.85
CA ILE A 30 -4.57 0.03 -3.07
C ILE A 30 -5.59 -0.90 -3.72
N ALA A 31 -5.73 -0.85 -5.05
CA ALA A 31 -6.60 -1.75 -5.79
C ALA A 31 -6.16 -3.22 -5.64
N LEU A 32 -4.85 -3.49 -5.71
CA LEU A 32 -4.28 -4.81 -5.44
C LEU A 32 -4.59 -5.30 -4.03
N LEU A 33 -4.42 -4.45 -3.02
CA LEU A 33 -4.74 -4.78 -1.63
C LEU A 33 -6.24 -5.09 -1.46
N ALA A 34 -7.12 -4.24 -2.00
CA ALA A 34 -8.56 -4.44 -1.92
C ALA A 34 -9.00 -5.76 -2.60
N GLY A 35 -8.47 -6.05 -3.79
CA GLY A 35 -8.74 -7.30 -4.50
C GLY A 35 -8.23 -8.52 -3.73
N TRP A 36 -7.06 -8.42 -3.09
CA TRP A 36 -6.54 -9.50 -2.25
C TRP A 36 -7.40 -9.73 -0.99
N ILE A 37 -7.86 -8.67 -0.33
CA ILE A 37 -8.76 -8.80 0.83
C ILE A 37 -10.05 -9.52 0.44
N ASP A 38 -10.65 -9.15 -0.69
CA ASP A 38 -11.87 -9.78 -1.20
C ASP A 38 -11.66 -11.29 -1.47
N LEU A 39 -10.53 -11.65 -2.09
CA LEU A 39 -10.16 -13.05 -2.34
C LEU A 39 -9.84 -13.84 -1.06
N ALA A 40 -9.29 -13.19 -0.04
CA ALA A 40 -8.86 -13.83 1.19
C ALA A 40 -9.92 -13.79 2.31
N ILE A 41 -11.08 -13.16 2.07
CA ILE A 41 -12.02 -12.77 3.14
C ILE A 41 -12.47 -13.92 4.03
N GLU A 42 -12.63 -15.13 3.47
CA GLU A 42 -13.04 -16.33 4.22
C GLU A 42 -11.97 -16.82 5.21
N HIS A 43 -10.72 -16.40 5.05
CA HIS A 43 -9.58 -16.77 5.89
C HIS A 43 -9.15 -15.65 6.85
N LEU A 44 -9.77 -14.49 6.79
CA LEU A 44 -9.45 -13.34 7.63
C LEU A 44 -10.42 -13.26 8.80
N THR A 45 -9.90 -12.94 9.98
CA THR A 45 -10.75 -12.53 11.09
C THR A 45 -11.24 -11.09 10.86
N GLU A 46 -12.27 -10.68 11.60
CA GLU A 46 -12.73 -9.29 11.59
C GLU A 46 -11.63 -8.30 12.01
N GLU A 47 -10.76 -8.70 12.93
CA GLU A 47 -9.61 -7.90 13.36
C GLU A 47 -8.58 -7.75 12.23
N ASP A 48 -8.27 -8.83 11.50
CA ASP A 48 -7.37 -8.78 10.35
C ASP A 48 -7.91 -7.83 9.28
N VAL A 49 -9.20 -7.96 8.94
CA VAL A 49 -9.86 -7.07 7.97
C VAL A 49 -9.79 -5.62 8.44
N SER A 50 -10.06 -5.35 9.71
CA SER A 50 -10.01 -4.00 10.29
C SER A 50 -8.61 -3.38 10.16
N VAL A 51 -7.55 -4.14 10.47
CA VAL A 51 -6.16 -3.67 10.32
C VAL A 51 -5.83 -3.40 8.86
N LEU A 52 -6.17 -4.31 7.95
CA LEU A 52 -5.88 -4.17 6.52
C LEU A 52 -6.63 -3.01 5.87
N VAL A 53 -7.91 -2.83 6.21
CA VAL A 53 -8.72 -1.68 5.75
C VAL A 53 -8.16 -0.37 6.29
N ASN A 54 -7.71 -0.34 7.56
CA ASN A 54 -7.05 0.85 8.11
C ASN A 54 -5.75 1.19 7.36
N VAL A 55 -4.92 0.19 7.04
CA VAL A 55 -3.72 0.38 6.21
C VAL A 55 -4.08 0.94 4.83
N GLY A 56 -5.05 0.34 4.14
CA GLY A 56 -5.53 0.81 2.84
C GLY A 56 -6.06 2.26 2.89
N GLY A 57 -6.82 2.60 3.93
CA GLY A 57 -7.35 3.95 4.14
C GLY A 57 -6.26 5.01 4.37
N LEU A 58 -5.21 4.66 5.12
CA LEU A 58 -4.05 5.54 5.32
C LEU A 58 -3.32 5.81 4.00
N LEU A 59 -3.07 4.77 3.21
CA LEU A 59 -2.43 4.89 1.88
C LEU A 59 -3.27 5.71 0.91
N PHE A 60 -4.59 5.49 0.90
CA PHE A 60 -5.51 6.24 0.05
C PHE A 60 -5.52 7.73 0.39
N ARG A 61 -5.60 8.07 1.68
CA ARG A 61 -5.54 9.47 2.14
C ARG A 61 -4.23 10.15 1.74
N ASP A 62 -3.11 9.46 1.89
CA ASP A 62 -1.78 9.96 1.54
C ASP A 62 -1.63 10.16 0.01
N GLY A 63 -2.17 9.22 -0.79
CA GLY A 63 -2.27 9.37 -2.25
C GLY A 63 -3.09 10.59 -2.68
N LEU A 64 -4.27 10.80 -2.05
CA LEU A 64 -5.10 12.00 -2.30
C LEU A 64 -4.35 13.29 -1.95
N GLN A 65 -3.63 13.32 -0.83
CA GLN A 65 -2.86 14.50 -0.42
C GLN A 65 -1.77 14.84 -1.44
N ARG A 66 -1.04 13.85 -1.95
CA ARG A 66 -0.05 14.05 -3.04
C ARG A 66 -0.69 14.60 -4.30
N LYS A 67 -1.81 14.01 -4.73
CA LYS A 67 -2.55 14.46 -5.93
C LYS A 67 -3.02 15.90 -5.78
N ASN A 68 -3.62 16.24 -4.64
CA ASN A 68 -4.07 17.59 -4.36
C ASN A 68 -2.91 18.59 -4.29
N ALA A 69 -1.77 18.21 -3.71
CA ALA A 69 -0.57 19.05 -3.70
C ALA A 69 -0.02 19.26 -5.13
N SER A 70 -0.02 18.23 -5.98
CA SER A 70 0.41 18.35 -7.37
C SER A 70 -0.55 19.17 -8.25
N ALA A 71 -1.86 19.12 -7.95
CA ALA A 71 -2.89 19.90 -8.64
C ALA A 71 -2.92 21.37 -8.20
N SER A 72 -2.31 21.69 -7.05
CA SER A 72 -2.25 23.04 -6.46
C SER A 72 -0.91 23.74 -6.74
N GLY A 73 -0.24 23.41 -7.86
CA GLY A 73 1.02 24.05 -8.27
C GLY A 73 0.92 25.59 -8.42
N PRO A 74 2.06 26.31 -8.35
CA PRO A 74 2.18 27.74 -8.03
C PRO A 74 1.40 28.70 -8.94
#